data_AF-A0A2A4Q324-F1
#
_entry.id   AF-A0A2A4Q324-F1
#
_cell.length_a   1.000
_cell.length_b   1.000
_cell.length_c   1.000
_cell.angle_alpha   90.00
_cell.angle_beta   90.00
_cell.angle_gamma   90.00
#
_symmetry.space_group_name_H-M   'P 1'
#
loop_
_entity.id
_entity.type
_entity.pdbx_description
1 polymer ?
#
loop_
_entity_poly.entity_id
_entity_poly.type
_entity_poly.pdbx_seq_one_letter_code
_entity_poly.pdbx_strand_id
1 'polypeptide(L)'
;MRLVGIRHILASPFHPQINDKLERYHRTIKLDVNQIPYDVPGNLEDSITDFVNYYNNRRYHKALGNVTPSDILGGRREQILQKRKEVQTQTFQRRRLCNQHLKELAQSTPNLH
;
A
#
# COMPACT_ATOMS: atom_id res chain seq x y z
N MET A 1 8.66 -6.65 -34.43
CA MET A 1 8.58 -5.62 -33.35
C MET A 1 7.94 -4.30 -33.78
N ARG A 2 7.49 -4.10 -35.04
CA ARG A 2 6.76 -2.89 -35.49
C ARG A 2 5.23 -3.07 -35.61
N LEU A 3 4.71 -4.26 -35.29
CA LEU A 3 3.33 -4.68 -35.58
C LEU A 3 2.26 -4.10 -34.63
N VAL A 4 2.67 -3.48 -33.51
CA VAL A 4 1.77 -2.87 -32.50
C VAL A 4 2.17 -1.44 -32.14
N GLY A 5 3.05 -0.80 -32.91
CA GLY A 5 3.46 0.60 -32.67
C GLY A 5 4.34 0.83 -31.43
N ILE A 6 4.87 -0.23 -30.81
CA ILE A 6 5.73 -0.13 -29.62
C ILE A 6 7.14 0.32 -30.03
N ARG A 7 7.62 1.43 -29.44
CA ARG A 7 9.00 1.89 -29.57
C ARG A 7 9.84 1.34 -28.42
N HIS A 8 10.93 0.65 -28.74
CA HIS A 8 11.91 0.25 -27.73
C HIS A 8 12.81 1.45 -27.38
N ILE A 9 12.87 1.79 -26.09
CA ILE A 9 13.73 2.84 -25.56
C ILE A 9 14.73 2.15 -24.62
N LEU A 10 16.03 2.35 -24.88
CA LEU A 10 17.10 1.81 -24.06
C LEU A 10 17.57 2.87 -23.07
N ALA A 11 17.89 2.44 -21.85
CA ALA A 11 18.60 3.30 -20.91
C ALA A 11 20.04 3.50 -21.40
N SER A 12 20.54 4.73 -21.31
CA SER A 12 21.94 5.03 -21.61
C SER A 12 22.86 4.35 -20.58
N PRO A 13 24.08 3.95 -20.97
CA PRO A 13 25.09 3.49 -20.03
C PRO A 13 25.27 4.48 -18.87
N PHE A 14 25.51 3.94 -17.66
CA PHE A 14 25.75 4.70 -16.42
C PHE A 14 24.61 5.64 -15.97
N HIS A 15 23.37 5.43 -16.46
CA HIS A 15 22.18 6.18 -16.05
C HIS A 15 21.13 5.28 -15.38
N PRO A 16 21.39 4.79 -14.16
CA PRO A 16 20.50 3.83 -13.48
C PRO A 16 19.12 4.40 -13.13
N GLN A 17 18.97 5.73 -13.04
CA GLN A 17 17.72 6.37 -12.68
C GLN A 17 16.56 6.00 -13.62
N ILE A 18 16.86 5.70 -14.89
CA ILE A 18 15.84 5.31 -15.89
C ILE A 18 15.19 3.98 -15.51
N ASN A 19 15.95 3.06 -14.93
CA ASN A 19 15.49 1.72 -14.55
C ASN A 19 15.20 1.56 -13.05
N ASP A 20 15.49 2.57 -12.23
CA ASP A 20 15.39 2.51 -10.76
C ASP A 20 14.04 1.97 -10.25
N LYS A 21 12.93 2.37 -10.86
CA LYS A 21 11.60 1.86 -10.48
C LYS A 21 11.46 0.36 -10.71
N LEU A 22 11.98 -0.14 -11.83
CA LEU A 22 11.95 -1.55 -12.17
C LEU A 22 12.92 -2.34 -11.29
N GLU A 23 14.12 -1.80 -11.04
CA GLU A 23 15.10 -2.40 -10.13
C GLU A 23 14.56 -2.51 -8.71
N ARG A 24 13.91 -1.44 -8.21
CA ARG A 24 13.25 -1.45 -6.90
C ARG A 24 12.10 -2.47 -6.84
N TYR A 25 11.32 -2.60 -7.91
CA TYR A 25 10.29 -3.64 -8.01
C TYR A 25 10.91 -5.03 -7.95
N HIS A 26 11.94 -5.30 -8.77
CA HIS A 26 12.67 -6.57 -8.78
C HIS A 26 13.30 -6.92 -7.43
N ARG A 27 13.83 -5.91 -6.71
CA ARG A 27 14.33 -6.12 -5.35
C ARG A 27 13.20 -6.55 -4.41
N THR A 28 12.03 -5.91 -4.52
CA THR A 28 10.89 -6.19 -3.64
C THR A 28 10.36 -7.60 -3.86
N ILE A 29 10.16 -8.04 -5.11
CA ILE A 29 9.70 -9.40 -5.40
C ILE A 29 10.69 -10.45 -4.93
N LYS A 30 12.00 -10.27 -5.17
CA LYS A 30 13.02 -11.21 -4.69
C LYS A 30 13.05 -11.30 -3.17
N LEU A 31 12.85 -10.18 -2.47
CA LEU A 31 12.76 -10.16 -1.02
C LEU A 31 11.48 -10.79 -0.47
N ASP A 32 10.43 -10.98 -1.24
CA ASP A 32 9.18 -11.58 -0.73
C ASP A 32 9.05 -13.04 -1.16
N VAL A 33 9.37 -13.33 -2.43
CA VAL A 33 9.22 -14.65 -3.05
C VAL A 33 10.39 -15.57 -2.70
N ASN A 34 11.63 -15.09 -2.71
CA ASN A 34 12.80 -15.98 -2.54
C ASN A 34 13.15 -16.27 -1.07
N GLN A 35 12.15 -16.32 -0.18
CA GLN A 35 12.37 -16.59 1.25
C GLN A 35 12.68 -18.06 1.52
N ILE A 36 12.25 -18.97 0.64
CA ILE A 36 12.48 -20.41 0.74
C ILE A 36 12.90 -20.98 -0.63
N PRO A 37 13.64 -22.12 -0.66
CA PRO A 37 13.84 -22.86 -1.89
C PRO A 37 12.52 -23.47 -2.37
N TYR A 38 12.36 -23.55 -3.70
CA TYR A 38 11.21 -24.15 -4.34
C TYR A 38 11.57 -25.52 -4.89
N ASP A 39 10.76 -26.53 -4.57
CA ASP A 39 10.99 -27.92 -5.01
C ASP A 39 10.74 -28.11 -6.51
N VAL A 40 9.77 -27.37 -7.06
CA VAL A 40 9.40 -27.41 -8.48
C VAL A 40 9.16 -25.99 -9.03
N PRO A 41 9.43 -25.74 -10.32
CA PRO A 41 9.23 -24.42 -10.93
C PRO A 41 7.78 -23.89 -10.83
N GLY A 42 6.77 -24.76 -10.88
CA GLY A 42 5.37 -24.34 -10.78
C GLY A 42 5.04 -23.61 -9.48
N ASN A 43 5.62 -24.06 -8.35
CA ASN A 43 5.41 -23.40 -7.06
C ASN A 43 6.01 -21.98 -7.03
N LEU A 44 7.10 -21.75 -7.76
CA LEU A 44 7.68 -20.43 -7.92
C LEU A 44 6.78 -19.53 -8.79
N GLU A 45 6.21 -20.06 -9.87
CA GLU A 45 5.26 -19.33 -10.73
C GLU A 45 4.01 -18.91 -9.95
N ASP A 46 3.45 -19.82 -9.14
CA ASP A 46 2.32 -19.53 -8.26
C ASP A 46 2.67 -18.45 -7.23
N SER A 47 3.84 -18.54 -6.60
CA SER A 47 4.31 -17.55 -5.63
C SER A 47 4.53 -16.17 -6.26
N ILE A 48 5.06 -16.12 -7.49
CA ILE A 48 5.20 -14.88 -8.25
C ILE A 48 3.81 -14.28 -8.55
N THR A 49 2.85 -15.12 -8.94
CA THR A 49 1.47 -14.70 -9.23
C THR A 49 0.79 -14.11 -8.00
N ASP A 50 0.92 -14.80 -6.85
CA ASP A 50 0.41 -14.34 -5.57
C ASP A 50 1.06 -13.03 -5.13
N PHE A 51 2.38 -12.90 -5.30
CA PHE A 51 3.10 -11.66 -5.05
C PHE A 51 2.56 -10.51 -5.91
N VAL A 52 2.41 -10.71 -7.23
CA VAL A 52 1.92 -9.67 -8.15
C VAL A 52 0.51 -9.24 -7.76
N ASN A 53 -0.37 -10.20 -7.45
CA ASN A 53 -1.73 -9.94 -6.99
C ASN A 53 -1.76 -9.13 -5.69
N TYR A 54 -0.95 -9.52 -4.71
CA TYR A 54 -0.80 -8.81 -3.45
C TYR A 54 -0.24 -7.39 -3.67
N TYR A 55 0.86 -7.26 -4.40
CA TYR A 55 1.56 -5.99 -4.64
C TYR A 55 0.66 -4.96 -5.30
N ASN A 56 -0.11 -5.38 -6.31
CA ASN A 56 -0.96 -4.49 -7.11
C ASN A 56 -2.29 -4.15 -6.45
N ASN A 57 -2.90 -5.08 -5.72
CA ASN A 57 -4.29 -4.92 -5.28
C ASN A 57 -4.47 -4.78 -3.76
N ARG A 58 -3.45 -5.10 -2.96
CA ARG A 58 -3.60 -5.16 -1.48
C ARG A 58 -2.52 -4.39 -0.75
N ARG A 59 -1.28 -4.37 -1.27
CA ARG A 59 -0.15 -3.71 -0.61
C ARG A 59 -0.34 -2.19 -0.57
N TYR A 60 -0.22 -1.62 0.62
CA TYR A 60 -0.16 -0.16 0.77
C TYR A 60 1.23 0.36 0.43
N HIS A 61 1.29 1.36 -0.45
CA HIS A 61 2.54 2.00 -0.85
C HIS A 61 2.65 3.40 -0.27
N LYS A 62 3.63 3.62 0.61
CA LYS A 62 3.86 4.92 1.26
C LYS A 62 4.03 6.06 0.25
N ALA A 63 4.80 5.82 -0.82
CA ALA A 63 5.01 6.80 -1.90
C ALA A 63 3.72 7.18 -2.65
N LEU A 64 2.67 6.34 -2.56
CA LEU A 64 1.35 6.57 -3.17
C LEU A 64 0.30 7.06 -2.16
N GLY A 65 0.71 7.44 -0.95
CA GLY A 65 -0.22 7.82 0.12
C GLY A 65 -0.98 6.61 0.70
N ASN A 66 -0.33 5.44 0.76
CA ASN A 66 -0.93 4.18 1.19
C ASN A 66 -2.15 3.79 0.34
N VAL A 67 -2.09 4.08 -0.95
CA VAL A 67 -3.06 3.64 -1.96
C VAL A 67 -2.39 2.51 -2.78
N THR A 68 -3.18 1.55 -3.26
CA THR A 68 -2.65 0.41 -4.03
C THR A 68 -2.32 0.85 -5.47
N PRO A 69 -1.39 0.20 -6.17
CA PRO A 69 -1.07 0.54 -7.56
C PRO A 69 -2.29 0.41 -8.49
N SER A 70 -3.13 -0.61 -8.28
CA SER A 70 -4.38 -0.81 -9.04
C SER A 70 -5.35 0.35 -8.85
N ASP A 71 -5.52 0.86 -7.63
CA ASP A 71 -6.35 2.03 -7.35
C ASP A 71 -5.83 3.32 -7.99
N ILE A 72 -4.51 3.49 -8.05
CA ILE A 72 -3.86 4.63 -8.71
C ILE A 72 -4.12 4.58 -10.21
N LEU A 73 -3.93 3.41 -10.83
CA LEU A 73 -4.21 3.21 -12.25
C LEU A 73 -5.69 3.45 -12.58
N GLY A 74 -6.58 3.01 -11.68
CA GLY A 74 -8.02 3.24 -11.79
C GLY A 74 -8.48 4.65 -11.41
N GLY A 75 -7.58 5.58 -11.11
CA GLY A 75 -7.93 6.97 -10.78
C GLY A 75 -8.69 7.17 -9.46
N ARG A 76 -8.77 6.15 -8.59
CA ARG A 76 -9.57 6.17 -7.36
C ARG A 76 -8.88 6.86 -6.17
N ARG A 77 -7.66 7.34 -6.37
CA ARG A 77 -6.79 7.88 -5.31
C ARG A 77 -7.50 8.94 -4.46
N GLU A 78 -8.06 9.96 -5.10
CA GLU A 78 -8.65 11.10 -4.40
C GLU A 78 -9.87 10.69 -3.58
N GLN A 79 -10.74 9.85 -4.15
CA GLN A 79 -11.92 9.32 -3.47
C GLN A 79 -11.54 8.52 -2.22
N ILE A 80 -10.52 7.65 -2.33
CA ILE A 80 -10.02 6.85 -1.19
C ILE A 80 -9.47 7.76 -0.09
N LEU A 81 -8.65 8.75 -0.45
CA LEU A 81 -8.06 9.67 0.51
C LEU A 81 -9.11 10.55 1.19
N GLN A 82 -10.10 11.01 0.43
CA GLN A 82 -11.21 11.80 0.97
C GLN A 82 -12.03 10.98 1.97
N LYS A 83 -12.39 9.74 1.62
CA LYS A 83 -13.12 8.85 2.52
C LYS A 83 -12.36 8.59 3.83
N ARG A 84 -11.04 8.41 3.75
CA ARG A 84 -10.19 8.22 4.94
C ARG A 84 -10.18 9.46 5.85
N LYS A 85 -10.13 10.66 5.28
CA LYS A 85 -10.22 11.92 6.05
C LYS A 85 -11.55 12.01 6.80
N GLU A 86 -12.66 11.68 6.15
CA GLU A 86 -13.99 11.67 6.78
C GLU A 86 -14.05 10.71 7.98
N VAL A 87 -13.62 9.46 7.79
CA VAL A 87 -13.61 8.45 8.84
C VAL A 87 -12.70 8.86 10.00
N GLN A 88 -11.54 9.47 9.70
CA GLN A 88 -10.63 9.99 10.70
C GLN A 88 -11.28 11.09 11.54
N THR A 89 -11.93 12.07 10.90
CA THR A 89 -12.66 13.15 11.59
C THR A 89 -13.76 12.61 12.49
N GLN A 90 -14.57 11.68 11.99
CA GLN A 90 -15.63 11.03 12.78
C GLN A 90 -15.06 10.28 13.99
N THR A 91 -13.94 9.56 13.79
CA THR A 91 -13.26 8.82 14.86
C THR A 91 -12.75 9.78 15.95
N PHE A 92 -12.17 10.92 15.57
CA PHE A 92 -11.70 11.91 16.54
C PHE A 92 -12.86 12.56 17.32
N GLN A 93 -13.95 12.90 16.66
CA GLN A 93 -15.14 13.45 17.33
C GLN A 93 -15.72 12.45 18.33
N ARG A 94 -15.91 11.18 17.93
CA ARG A 94 -16.41 10.13 18.82
C ARG A 94 -15.50 9.94 20.05
N ARG A 95 -14.18 9.92 19.84
CA ARG A 95 -13.21 9.80 20.94
C ARG A 95 -13.28 11.00 21.89
N ARG A 96 -13.41 12.22 21.36
CA ARG A 96 -13.54 13.44 22.16
C ARG A 96 -14.77 13.38 23.07
N LEU A 97 -15.93 13.01 22.52
CA LEU A 97 -17.18 12.90 23.29
C LEU A 97 -17.09 11.83 24.38
N CYS A 98 -16.57 10.65 24.04
CA CYS A 98 -16.37 9.57 25.01
C CYS A 98 -15.47 10.02 26.18
N ASN A 99 -14.35 10.68 25.87
CA ASN A 99 -13.42 11.15 26.89
C ASN A 99 -14.02 12.28 27.76
N GLN A 100 -14.84 13.16 27.18
CA GLN A 100 -15.56 14.18 27.96
C GLN A 100 -16.52 13.52 28.94
N HIS A 101 -17.33 12.57 28.49
CA HIS A 101 -18.27 11.85 29.34
C HIS A 101 -17.56 11.07 30.46
N LEU A 102 -16.45 10.38 30.15
CA LEU A 102 -15.64 9.69 31.17
C LEU A 102 -15.08 10.66 32.21
N LYS A 103 -14.69 11.87 31.80
CA LYS A 103 -14.20 12.91 32.72
C LYS A 103 -15.31 13.42 33.63
N GLU A 104 -16.51 13.64 33.09
CA GLU A 104 -17.69 14.05 33.86
C GLU A 104 -18.08 12.97 34.89
N LEU A 105 -18.09 11.70 34.50
CA LEU A 105 -18.34 10.58 35.41
C LEU A 105 -17.31 10.53 36.55
N ALA A 106 -16.03 10.65 36.23
CA ALA A 106 -14.95 10.69 37.23
C ALA A 106 -15.08 11.88 38.20
N GLN A 107 -15.59 13.02 37.75
CA GLN A 107 -15.84 14.19 38.60
C GLN A 107 -17.11 14.04 39.46
N SER A 108 -18.11 13.29 38.97
CA SER A 108 -19.38 13.05 39.67
C SER A 108 -19.32 11.92 40.70
N THR A 109 -18.25 11.13 40.73
CA THR A 109 -18.08 10.06 41.71
C THR A 109 -17.61 10.70 43.02
N PRO A 110 -18.43 10.75 44.09
CA PRO A 110 -17.99 11.34 45.36
C PRO A 110 -16.88 10.46 45.93
N ASN A 111 -15.84 11.08 46.51
CA ASN A 111 -14.92 10.36 47.40
C ASN A 111 -15.75 9.78 48.55
N LEU A 112 -16.07 8.49 48.45
CA LEU A 112 -16.70 7.74 49.54
C LEU A 112 -15.57 7.42 50.53
N HIS A 113 -15.43 8.29 51.54
CA HIS A 113 -14.47 8.11 52.62
C HIS A 113 -15.13 8.41 53.96
#